data_AF-K5XYJ1-F1
#
_entry.id   AF-K5XYJ1-F1
#
_cell.length_a   1.000
_cell.length_b   1.000
_cell.length_c   1.000
_cell.angle_alpha   90.00
_cell.angle_beta   90.00
_cell.angle_gamma   90.00
#
_symmetry.space_group_name_H-M   'P 1'
#
loop_
_entity.id
_entity.type
_entity.pdbx_description
1 polymer ?
#
loop_
_entity_poly.entity_id
_entity_poly.type
_entity_poly.pdbx_seq_one_letter_code
_entity_poly.pdbx_strand_id
1 'polypeptide(L)' 'MIDLTFASEGLGLPAAAGYGWVQLQFGDKIGKDRRYTIVRKLGWGTYSSTWLARDSMSVYRQLPHCQ' A
#
# COMPACT_ATOMS: atom_id res chain seq x y z
N MET A 1 8.82 -26.39 -7.36
CA MET A 1 7.67 -26.49 -6.44
C MET A 1 7.17 -25.07 -6.25
N ILE A 2 6.03 -24.73 -6.83
CA ILE A 2 5.44 -23.39 -6.70
C ILE A 2 4.77 -23.38 -5.33
N ASP A 3 5.34 -22.62 -4.40
CA ASP A 3 4.75 -22.40 -3.10
C ASP A 3 3.52 -21.50 -3.29
N LEU A 4 2.34 -22.12 -3.44
CA LEU A 4 1.07 -21.41 -3.34
C LEU A 4 0.75 -21.28 -1.86
N THR A 5 1.41 -20.35 -1.20
CA THR A 5 0.95 -19.85 0.09
C THR A 5 -0.46 -19.29 -0.16
N PHE A 6 -1.49 -20.00 0.31
CA PHE A 6 -2.90 -19.63 0.15
C PHE A 6 -3.18 -18.28 0.87
N ALA A 7 -2.82 -17.17 0.23
CA ALA A 7 -3.35 -15.88 0.55
C ALA A 7 -4.72 -15.79 -0.12
N SER A 8 -5.76 -15.70 0.69
CA SER A 8 -7.19 -15.64 0.34
C SER A 8 -7.62 -14.49 -0.60
N GLU A 9 -6.68 -13.72 -1.17
CA GLU A 9 -6.96 -12.66 -2.12
C GLU A 9 -7.14 -13.18 -3.54
N GLY A 10 -7.89 -12.43 -4.35
CA GLY A 10 -7.98 -12.61 -5.81
C GLY A 10 -6.68 -12.24 -6.54
N LEU A 11 -5.55 -12.82 -6.14
CA LEU A 11 -4.21 -12.57 -6.70
C LEU A 11 -4.05 -13.07 -8.14
N GLY A 12 -5.06 -13.73 -8.73
CA GLY A 12 -5.01 -14.20 -10.12
C GLY A 12 -5.00 -13.08 -11.17
N LEU A 13 -5.31 -11.84 -10.78
CA LEU A 13 -5.35 -10.70 -11.69
C LEU A 13 -4.59 -9.52 -11.08
N PRO A 14 -3.35 -9.22 -11.52
CA PRO A 14 -2.62 -8.05 -11.05
C PRO A 14 -3.19 -6.76 -11.67
N ALA A 15 -3.14 -5.65 -10.93
CA ALA A 15 -3.55 -4.33 -11.44
C ALA A 15 -2.86 -3.94 -12.76
N ALA A 16 -1.62 -4.42 -12.98
CA ALA A 16 -0.89 -4.23 -14.23
C ALA A 16 -1.59 -4.82 -15.47
N ALA A 17 -2.50 -5.79 -15.31
CA ALA A 17 -3.33 -6.33 -16.37
C ALA A 17 -4.60 -5.51 -16.65
N GLY A 18 -4.75 -4.35 -16.00
CA GLY A 18 -5.79 -3.35 -16.28
C GLY A 18 -6.93 -3.28 -15.27
N TYR A 19 -7.36 -4.41 -14.71
CA TYR A 19 -8.54 -4.48 -13.81
C TYR A 19 -8.32 -5.34 -12.56
N GLY A 20 -7.05 -5.61 -12.24
CA GLY A 20 -6.67 -6.49 -11.15
C GLY A 20 -6.41 -5.80 -9.82
N TRP A 21 -6.08 -6.60 -8.81
CA TRP A 21 -5.75 -6.13 -7.47
C TRP A 21 -4.37 -5.46 -7.43
N VAL A 22 -4.26 -4.38 -6.68
CA VAL A 22 -2.98 -3.72 -6.45
C VAL A 22 -2.02 -4.68 -5.73
N GLN A 23 -0.85 -4.89 -6.32
CA GLN A 23 0.20 -5.71 -5.75
C GLN A 23 1.21 -4.78 -5.07
N LEU A 24 1.17 -4.70 -3.74
CA LEU A 24 2.06 -3.87 -2.95
C LEU A 24 2.95 -4.73 -2.07
N GLN A 25 4.21 -4.31 -1.93
CA GLN A 25 5.17 -4.85 -0.99
C GLN A 25 5.46 -3.85 0.12
N PHE A 26 5.97 -4.34 1.25
CA PHE A 26 6.42 -3.46 2.33
C PHE A 26 7.63 -2.63 1.86
N GLY A 27 7.58 -1.32 2.13
CA GLY A 27 8.58 -0.37 1.65
C GLY A 27 8.26 0.27 0.30
N ASP A 28 7.25 -0.21 -0.43
CA ASP A 28 6.82 0.43 -1.68
C ASP A 28 6.43 1.89 -1.44
N LYS A 29 6.76 2.75 -2.40
CA LYS A 29 6.41 4.17 -2.35
C LYS A 29 5.39 4.50 -3.42
N ILE A 30 4.21 4.94 -2.98
CA ILE A 30 3.07 5.24 -3.84
C ILE A 30 2.63 6.70 -3.73
N GLY A 31 1.71 7.09 -4.62
CA GLY A 31 1.17 8.44 -4.70
C GLY A 31 2.13 9.43 -5.38
N LYS A 32 1.67 10.68 -5.52
CA LYS A 32 2.46 11.75 -6.13
C LYS A 32 3.78 11.91 -5.38
N ASP A 33 4.88 12.04 -6.13
CA ASP A 33 6.24 12.22 -5.62
C ASP A 33 6.71 11.14 -4.63
N ARG A 34 6.14 9.92 -4.70
CA ARG A 34 6.50 8.79 -3.82
C ARG A 34 6.29 9.13 -2.32
N ARG A 35 5.27 9.93 -2.01
CA ARG A 35 4.94 10.45 -0.66
C ARG A 35 4.63 9.37 0.38
N TYR A 36 3.90 8.32 0.00
CA TYR A 36 3.40 7.33 0.95
C TYR A 36 4.21 6.04 0.88
N THR A 37 4.83 5.66 1.99
CA THR A 37 5.59 4.40 2.09
C THR A 37 4.74 3.33 2.76
N ILE A 38 4.55 2.18 2.11
CA ILE A 38 3.74 1.07 2.62
C ILE A 38 4.44 0.40 3.81
N VAL A 39 3.72 0.26 4.93
CA VAL A 39 4.26 -0.29 6.18
C VAL A 39 3.64 -1.64 6.51
N ARG A 40 2.33 -1.79 6.32
CA ARG A 40 1.61 -3.01 6.70
C ARG A 40 0.29 -3.13 5.94
N LYS A 41 -0.12 -4.37 5.63
CA LYS A 41 -1.47 -4.67 5.17
C LYS A 41 -2.42 -4.74 6.37
N LEU A 42 -3.53 -4.00 6.31
CA LEU A 42 -4.52 -3.95 7.39
C LEU A 42 -5.68 -4.92 7.16
N GLY A 43 -6.01 -5.21 5.91
CA GLY A 43 -7.08 -6.12 5.56
C GLY A 43 -7.45 -6.03 4.09
N TRP A 44 -8.44 -6.82 3.70
CA TRP A 44 -9.02 -6.84 2.37
C TRP A 44 -10.48 -7.29 2.47
N GLY A 45 -11.29 -6.86 1.49
CA GLY A 45 -12.68 -7.26 1.34
C GLY A 45 -12.96 -7.69 -0.11
N THR A 46 -14.23 -7.76 -0.49
CA THR A 46 -14.64 -8.27 -1.82
C THR A 46 -14.10 -7.44 -3.00
N TYR A 47 -13.87 -6.14 -2.81
CA TYR A 47 -13.51 -5.23 -3.91
C TYR A 47 -12.31 -4.31 -3.64
N SER A 48 -11.77 -4.31 -2.41
CA SER A 48 -10.64 -3.44 -2.07
C SER A 48 -9.74 -4.03 -0.98
N SER A 49 -8.50 -3.58 -0.97
CA SER A 49 -7.53 -3.87 0.09
C SER A 49 -7.15 -2.57 0.80
N THR A 50 -6.85 -2.68 2.08
CA THR A 50 -6.51 -1.52 2.92
C THR A 50 -5.11 -1.71 3.50
N TRP A 51 -4.30 -0.65 3.38
CA TRP A 51 -2.89 -0.65 3.72
C TRP A 51 -2.57 0.54 4.61
N LEU A 52 -1.73 0.31 5.61
CA LEU A 52 -1.11 1.35 6.41
C LEU A 52 0.11 1.89 5.66
N ALA A 53 0.15 3.21 5.47
CA ALA A 53 1.28 3.91 4.86
C ALA A 53 1.77 5.06 5.74
N ARG A 54 3.08 5.30 5.74
CA ARG A 54 3.71 6.47 6.36
C ARG A 54 3.79 7.60 5.34
N ASP A 55 3.29 8.77 5.71
CA ASP A 55 3.36 10.01 4.92
C ASP A 55 4.69 10.75 5.19
N SER A 56 5.53 10.90 4.16
CA SER A 56 6.81 11.62 4.26
C SER A 56 6.68 13.13 4.45
N MET A 57 5.54 13.74 4.10
CA MET A 57 5.31 15.19 4.25
C MET A 57 4.68 15.56 5.59
N SER A 58 4.05 14.60 6.28
CA SER A 58 3.41 14.85 7.57
C SER A 58 4.39 15.33 8.66
N VAL A 59 5.65 14.91 8.58
CA VAL A 59 6.72 15.31 9.52
C VAL A 59 6.95 16.83 9.51
N TYR A 60 6.78 17.49 8.37
CA TYR A 60 6.99 18.94 8.26
C TYR A 60 5.81 19.79 8.77
N ARG A 61 4.64 19.19 9.04
CA ARG A 61 3.44 19.93 9.48
C ARG A 61 3.26 19.99 10.99
N GLN A 62 4.09 19.30 11.76
CA GLN A 62 3.97 19.20 13.22
C GLN A 62 4.96 20.08 14.00
N LEU A 63 5.79 20.91 13.35
CA LEU A 63 6.52 21.95 14.06
C LEU A 63 5.53 23.06 14.43
N PRO A 64 5.23 23.30 15.72
CA PRO A 64 4.56 24.53 16.10
C PRO A 64 5.48 25.68 15.67
N HIS A 65 4.89 26.63 14.96
CA HIS A 65 5.54 27.89 14.65
C HIS A 65 5.85 28.59 15.99
N CYS A 66 7.09 28.48 16.47
CA CYS A 66 7.59 29.40 17.49
C CYS A 66 7.74 30.75 16.80
N GLN A 67 6.72 31.61 16.93
CA GLN A 67 6.92 33.06 16.90
C GLN A 67 7.38 33.52 18.27
#